data_AF-A0AAN6ZT51-F1
#
_entry.id   AF-A0AAN6ZT51-F1
#
_cell.length_a   1.000
_cell.length_b   1.000
_cell.length_c   1.000
_cell.angle_alpha   90.00
_cell.angle_beta   90.00
_cell.angle_gamma   90.00
#
_symmetry.space_group_name_H-M   'P 1'
#
loop_
_entity.id
_entity.type
_entity.pdbx_description
1 polymer ?
#
loop_
_entity_poly.entity_id
_entity_poly.type
_entity_poly.pdbx_seq_one_letter_code
_entity_poly.pdbx_strand_id
1 'polypeptide(L)'
;TQPPPRDAHSLCQEAALSLHIGEIIYTTSPPSPSSREEGLAWTREAVDVAEEQLHRLPQQVYQDSPARAACRECLATGLGNWAAMVSKLAREEKEKKKDKAGSGGGGSWFGGLWGRQGGGATKVEEEVDRWAAEEKVIEERQRRVRELLEDLKPPPRGILSFLQA
;
A
#
# COMPACT_ATOMS: atom_id res chain seq x y z
N THR A 1 -15.46 26.07 -23.88
CA THR A 1 -14.61 24.92 -24.25
C THR A 1 -15.12 23.72 -23.48
N GLN A 2 -15.34 22.58 -24.15
CA GLN A 2 -15.75 21.35 -23.46
C GLN A 2 -14.47 20.60 -23.03
N PRO A 3 -14.38 20.06 -21.80
CA PRO A 3 -13.22 19.28 -21.41
C PRO A 3 -13.07 18.08 -22.35
N PRO A 4 -11.83 17.67 -22.67
CA PRO A 4 -11.61 16.49 -23.49
C PRO A 4 -12.26 15.27 -22.81
N PRO A 5 -12.83 14.34 -23.59
CA PRO A 5 -13.45 13.14 -23.03
C PRO A 5 -12.38 12.35 -22.25
N ARG A 6 -12.67 12.06 -20.97
CA ARG A 6 -11.82 11.22 -20.13
C ARG A 6 -12.16 9.76 -20.38
N ASP A 7 -11.41 9.16 -21.29
CA ASP A 7 -11.48 7.73 -21.57
C ASP A 7 -10.75 6.91 -20.49
N ALA A 8 -11.02 5.60 -20.44
CA ALA A 8 -10.41 4.71 -19.44
C ALA A 8 -8.87 4.72 -19.50
N HIS A 9 -8.29 4.92 -20.69
CA HIS A 9 -6.85 5.00 -20.86
C HIS A 9 -6.25 6.23 -20.16
N SER A 10 -6.79 7.44 -20.40
CA SER A 10 -6.32 8.65 -19.72
C SER A 10 -6.52 8.58 -18.20
N LEU A 11 -7.64 8.02 -17.73
CA LEU A 11 -7.88 7.84 -16.29
C LEU A 11 -6.84 6.92 -15.64
N CYS A 12 -6.45 5.82 -16.30
CA CYS A 12 -5.41 4.93 -15.76
C CYS A 12 -4.01 5.52 -15.85
N GLN A 13 -3.72 6.39 -16.83
CA GLN A 13 -2.48 7.15 -16.86
C GLN A 13 -2.43 8.21 -15.74
N GLU A 14 -3.54 8.88 -15.47
CA GLU A 14 -3.67 9.81 -14.34
C GLU A 14 -3.52 9.08 -13.00
N ALA A 15 -4.06 7.88 -12.87
CA ALA A 15 -3.86 7.02 -11.71
C ALA A 15 -2.38 6.62 -11.55
N ALA A 16 -1.70 6.22 -12.63
CA ALA A 16 -0.28 5.90 -12.59
C ALA A 16 0.59 7.11 -12.19
N LEU A 17 0.25 8.31 -12.66
CA LEU A 17 0.90 9.54 -12.23
C LEU A 17 0.67 9.81 -10.73
N SER A 18 -0.57 9.64 -10.27
CA SER A 18 -0.95 9.84 -8.86
C SER A 18 -0.23 8.84 -7.95
N LEU A 19 -0.06 7.60 -8.41
CA LEU A 19 0.75 6.59 -7.73
C LEU A 19 2.19 7.06 -7.55
N HIS A 20 2.81 7.56 -8.62
CA HIS A 20 4.19 8.05 -8.57
C HIS A 20 4.34 9.27 -7.65
N ILE A 21 3.37 10.19 -7.66
CA ILE A 21 3.33 11.30 -6.71
C ILE A 21 3.24 10.77 -5.27
N GLY A 22 2.40 9.77 -5.02
CA GLY A 22 2.28 9.11 -3.73
C GLY A 22 3.61 8.54 -3.22
N GLU A 23 4.39 7.88 -4.08
CA GLU A 23 5.74 7.40 -3.75
C GLU A 23 6.69 8.54 -3.35
N ILE A 24 6.69 9.63 -4.13
CA ILE A 24 7.53 10.80 -3.85
C ILE A 24 7.15 11.39 -2.49
N ILE A 25 5.85 11.63 -2.25
CA ILE A 25 5.37 12.17 -0.98
C ILE A 25 5.77 11.25 0.18
N TYR A 26 5.58 9.94 0.03
CA TYR A 26 5.93 8.96 1.06
C TYR A 26 7.44 8.93 1.39
N THR A 27 8.29 9.08 0.36
CA THR A 27 9.75 9.00 0.49
C THR A 27 10.44 10.34 0.68
N THR A 28 9.69 11.45 0.69
CA THR A 28 10.25 12.80 0.90
C THR A 28 11.11 12.90 2.16
N SER A 29 12.18 13.69 2.03
CA SER A 29 13.13 13.96 3.11
C SER A 29 13.01 15.42 3.55
N PRO A 30 12.95 15.72 4.87
CA PRO A 30 12.99 14.77 5.98
C PRO A 30 11.70 13.94 6.11
N PRO A 31 11.78 12.66 6.52
CA PRO A 31 10.60 11.81 6.66
C PRO A 31 9.70 12.31 7.79
N SER A 32 8.42 12.51 7.51
CA SER A 32 7.40 12.88 8.49
C SER A 32 6.26 11.84 8.52
N PRO A 33 5.58 11.61 9.66
CA PRO A 33 4.41 10.73 9.70
C PRO A 33 3.30 11.20 8.75
N SER A 34 3.06 12.51 8.67
CA SER A 34 2.02 13.08 7.81
C SER A 34 2.31 12.87 6.33
N SER A 35 3.54 13.10 5.86
CA SER A 35 3.89 12.87 4.45
C SER A 35 3.81 11.39 4.08
N ARG A 36 4.15 10.48 5.01
CA ARG A 36 3.98 9.04 4.75
C ARG A 36 2.53 8.62 4.68
N GLU A 37 1.67 9.13 5.56
CA GLU A 37 0.24 8.85 5.49
C GLU A 37 -0.41 9.46 4.24
N GLU A 38 0.01 10.67 3.84
CA GLU A 38 -0.45 11.31 2.62
C GLU A 38 -0.02 10.52 1.38
N GLY A 39 1.26 10.16 1.25
CA GLY A 39 1.73 9.36 0.12
C GLY A 39 1.03 8.00 0.00
N LEU A 40 0.68 7.39 1.13
CA LEU A 40 -0.17 6.20 1.18
C LEU A 40 -1.59 6.47 0.68
N ALA A 41 -2.22 7.57 1.11
CA ALA A 41 -3.57 7.93 0.66
C ALA A 41 -3.63 8.12 -0.87
N TRP A 42 -2.66 8.84 -1.44
CA TRP A 42 -2.50 8.99 -2.89
C TRP A 42 -2.37 7.64 -3.61
N THR A 43 -1.60 6.72 -3.02
CA THR A 43 -1.42 5.37 -3.57
C THR A 43 -2.71 4.55 -3.55
N ARG A 44 -3.48 4.62 -2.45
CA ARG A 44 -4.78 3.91 -2.33
C ARG A 44 -5.76 4.42 -3.37
N GLU A 45 -5.87 5.73 -3.53
CA GLU A 45 -6.77 6.35 -4.51
C GLU A 45 -6.39 5.95 -5.94
N ALA A 46 -5.10 5.95 -6.28
CA ALA A 46 -4.62 5.49 -7.58
C ALA A 46 -4.98 4.02 -7.86
N VAL A 47 -4.83 3.15 -6.85
CA VAL A 47 -5.24 1.73 -6.94
C VAL A 47 -6.75 1.60 -7.16
N ASP A 48 -7.55 2.33 -6.38
CA ASP A 48 -9.02 2.30 -6.49
C ASP A 48 -9.48 2.76 -7.89
N VAL A 49 -8.89 3.83 -8.44
CA VAL A 49 -9.20 4.31 -9.80
C VAL A 49 -8.85 3.27 -10.85
N ALA A 50 -7.66 2.67 -10.78
CA ALA A 50 -7.22 1.66 -11.75
C ALA A 50 -8.09 0.39 -11.71
N GLU A 51 -8.46 -0.06 -10.51
CA GLU A 51 -9.37 -1.19 -10.29
C GLU A 51 -10.76 -0.88 -10.86
N GLU A 52 -11.32 0.30 -10.56
CA GLU A 52 -12.62 0.72 -11.09
C GLU A 52 -12.64 0.77 -12.62
N GLN A 53 -11.61 1.32 -13.25
CA GLN A 53 -11.54 1.36 -14.72
C GLN A 53 -11.46 -0.05 -15.33
N LEU A 54 -10.74 -0.98 -14.70
CA LEU A 54 -10.69 -2.36 -15.19
C LEU A 54 -12.05 -3.05 -15.14
N HIS A 55 -12.85 -2.79 -14.11
CA HIS A 55 -14.21 -3.30 -14.01
C HIS A 55 -15.17 -2.71 -15.06
N ARG A 56 -14.96 -1.44 -15.45
CA ARG A 56 -15.77 -0.77 -16.47
C ARG A 56 -15.43 -1.22 -17.90
N LEU A 57 -14.20 -1.68 -18.14
CA LEU A 57 -13.77 -2.16 -19.45
C LEU A 57 -14.39 -3.55 -19.77
N PRO A 58 -15.12 -3.72 -20.89
CA PRO A 58 -15.69 -5.01 -21.25
C PRO A 58 -14.58 -6.07 -21.40
N GLN A 59 -14.74 -7.24 -20.77
CA GLN A 59 -13.76 -8.34 -20.82
C GLN A 59 -13.57 -8.90 -22.23
N GLN A 60 -14.62 -8.93 -23.05
CA GLN A 60 -14.60 -9.63 -24.34
C GLN A 60 -14.12 -8.79 -25.54
N VAL A 61 -14.15 -7.46 -25.45
CA VAL A 61 -13.88 -6.56 -26.60
C VAL A 61 -12.45 -6.01 -26.59
N TYR A 62 -11.76 -6.09 -25.45
CA TYR A 62 -10.57 -5.26 -25.19
C TYR A 62 -9.46 -5.99 -24.44
N GLN A 63 -9.29 -7.31 -24.61
CA GLN A 63 -8.26 -8.06 -23.86
C GLN A 63 -6.87 -7.40 -23.97
N ASP A 64 -6.51 -6.93 -25.18
CA ASP A 64 -5.23 -6.25 -25.45
C ASP A 64 -5.37 -4.73 -25.64
N SER A 65 -6.39 -4.10 -25.09
CA SER A 65 -6.52 -2.64 -25.23
C SER A 65 -5.42 -1.92 -24.44
N PRO A 66 -4.88 -0.80 -24.97
CA PRO A 66 -3.90 0.01 -24.25
C PRO A 66 -4.46 0.52 -22.92
N ALA A 67 -5.77 0.79 -22.85
CA ALA A 67 -6.47 1.15 -21.62
C ALA A 67 -6.34 0.03 -20.56
N ARG A 68 -6.70 -1.21 -20.91
CA ARG A 68 -6.60 -2.35 -20.00
C ARG A 68 -5.16 -2.61 -19.56
N ALA A 69 -4.19 -2.53 -20.48
CA ALA A 69 -2.78 -2.68 -20.15
C ALA A 69 -2.31 -1.64 -19.12
N ALA A 70 -2.57 -0.35 -19.38
CA ALA A 70 -2.21 0.73 -18.48
C ALA A 70 -2.86 0.58 -17.09
N CYS A 71 -4.15 0.24 -17.04
CA CYS A 71 -4.84 0.03 -15.77
C CYS A 71 -4.29 -1.17 -14.99
N ARG A 72 -3.98 -2.29 -15.66
CA ARG A 72 -3.40 -3.47 -15.01
C ARG A 72 -2.01 -3.19 -14.47
N GLU A 73 -1.17 -2.50 -15.23
CA GLU A 73 0.18 -2.13 -14.80
C GLU A 73 0.13 -1.19 -13.59
N CYS A 74 -0.74 -0.18 -13.64
CA CYS A 74 -0.97 0.73 -12.51
C CYS A 74 -1.47 -0.04 -11.27
N LEU A 75 -2.42 -0.97 -11.45
CA LEU A 75 -3.00 -1.74 -10.34
C LEU A 75 -1.98 -2.70 -9.72
N ALA A 76 -1.20 -3.42 -10.53
CA ALA A 76 -0.16 -4.32 -10.05
C ALA A 76 0.95 -3.57 -9.30
N THR A 77 1.44 -2.47 -9.89
CA THR A 77 2.48 -1.62 -9.28
C THR A 77 1.95 -0.95 -8.02
N GLY A 78 0.73 -0.42 -8.07
CA GLY A 78 0.08 0.24 -6.95
C GLY A 78 -0.13 -0.66 -5.74
N LEU A 79 -0.61 -1.89 -5.95
CA LEU A 79 -0.74 -2.89 -4.87
C LEU A 79 0.63 -3.30 -4.31
N GLY A 80 1.68 -3.38 -5.15
CA GLY A 80 3.04 -3.66 -4.71
C GLY A 80 3.63 -2.53 -3.86
N ASN A 81 3.47 -1.30 -4.30
CA ASN A 81 3.91 -0.09 -3.59
C ASN A 81 3.18 0.05 -2.26
N TRP A 82 1.86 -0.12 -2.28
CA TRP A 82 1.03 -0.06 -1.08
C TRP A 82 1.49 -1.08 -0.04
N ALA A 83 1.71 -2.34 -0.45
CA ALA A 83 2.23 -3.38 0.44
C ALA A 83 3.58 -2.98 1.04
N ALA A 84 4.53 -2.53 0.21
CA ALA A 84 5.87 -2.14 0.66
C ALA A 84 5.84 -0.98 1.67
N MET A 85 5.03 0.04 1.40
CA MET A 85 4.88 1.21 2.27
C MET A 85 4.24 0.85 3.62
N VAL A 86 3.20 0.02 3.62
CA VAL A 86 2.54 -0.42 4.86
C VAL A 86 3.43 -1.35 5.67
N SER A 87 4.11 -2.31 5.05
CA SER A 87 5.04 -3.20 5.77
C SER A 87 6.19 -2.44 6.41
N LYS A 88 6.69 -1.37 5.77
CA LYS A 88 7.69 -0.49 6.38
C LYS A 88 7.15 0.20 7.64
N LEU A 89 5.93 0.73 7.59
CA LEU A 89 5.30 1.38 8.74
C LEU A 89 5.01 0.39 9.87
N ALA A 90 4.51 -0.80 9.54
CA ALA A 90 4.31 -1.88 10.50
C ALA A 90 5.62 -2.28 11.20
N ARG A 91 6.73 -2.35 10.47
CA ARG A 91 8.05 -2.64 11.04
C ARG A 91 8.53 -1.54 11.98
N GLU A 92 8.44 -0.28 11.55
CA GLU A 92 8.87 0.86 12.36
C GLU A 92 8.03 1.03 13.63
N GLU A 93 6.72 0.74 13.60
CA GLU A 93 5.89 0.75 14.81
C GLU A 93 6.30 -0.37 15.79
N LYS A 94 6.57 -1.57 15.28
CA LYS A 94 7.08 -2.68 16.10
C LYS A 94 8.44 -2.35 16.73
N GLU A 95 9.35 -1.72 15.98
CA GLU A 95 10.65 -1.27 16.48
C GLU A 95 10.48 -0.22 17.59
N LYS A 96 9.66 0.82 17.38
CA LYS A 96 9.35 1.84 18.39
C LYS A 96 8.74 1.25 19.67
N LYS A 97 7.87 0.24 19.55
CA LYS A 97 7.29 -0.47 20.70
C LYS A 97 8.37 -1.25 21.48
N LYS A 98 9.29 -1.91 20.77
CA LYS A 98 10.42 -2.63 21.39
C LYS A 98 11.37 -1.68 22.10
N ASP A 99 11.69 -0.53 21.51
CA ASP A 99 12.57 0.47 22.14
C ASP A 99 11.95 1.02 23.44
N LYS A 100 10.63 1.29 23.44
CA LYS A 100 9.90 1.72 24.63
C LYS A 100 9.83 0.63 25.71
N ALA A 101 9.71 -0.64 25.33
CA ALA A 101 9.70 -1.76 26.27
C ALA A 101 11.11 -2.08 26.82
N GLY A 102 12.17 -1.93 25.99
CA GLY A 102 13.57 -2.12 26.36
C GLY A 102 14.15 -0.97 27.20
N SER A 103 13.61 0.24 27.06
CA SER A 103 13.92 1.40 27.91
C SER A 103 13.32 1.31 29.33
N GLY A 104 12.63 0.21 29.68
CA GLY A 104 12.07 -0.04 31.01
C GLY A 104 13.10 -0.39 32.10
N GLY A 105 14.40 -0.40 31.78
CA GLY A 105 15.48 -0.70 32.72
C GLY A 105 16.31 0.53 33.09
N GLY A 106 15.73 1.53 33.76
CA GLY A 106 16.53 2.64 34.28
C GLY A 106 15.72 3.85 34.77
N GLY A 107 15.29 3.82 36.03
CA GLY A 107 14.97 5.04 36.77
C GLY A 107 13.49 5.38 36.93
N SER A 108 12.75 4.61 37.72
CA SER A 108 11.63 5.17 38.50
C SER A 108 11.46 4.45 39.84
N TRP A 109 12.45 4.64 40.71
CA TRP A 109 12.42 4.30 42.13
C TRP A 109 11.54 5.26 42.98
N PHE A 110 10.81 6.19 42.34
CA PHE A 110 10.01 7.21 43.03
C PHE A 110 8.50 7.17 42.75
N GLY A 111 7.98 6.11 42.09
CA GLY A 111 6.55 5.97 41.77
C GLY A 111 5.74 5.08 42.73
N GLY A 112 6.35 4.53 43.78
CA GLY A 112 5.79 3.44 44.59
C GLY A 112 4.78 3.82 45.69
N LEU A 113 4.41 5.08 45.87
CA LEU A 113 3.66 5.50 47.08
C LEU A 113 2.22 5.97 46.86
N TRP A 114 1.75 6.17 45.62
CA TRP A 114 0.38 6.65 45.39
C TRP A 114 -0.28 5.87 44.27
N GLY A 115 -1.24 4.99 44.62
CA GLY A 115 -2.21 4.48 43.65
C GLY A 115 -2.31 2.97 43.47
N ARG A 116 -2.03 2.16 44.51
CA ARG A 116 -2.59 0.81 44.64
C ARG A 116 -4.08 0.92 44.98
N GLN A 117 -4.94 1.25 44.02
CA GLN A 117 -6.40 1.00 44.10
C GLN A 117 -7.08 1.17 42.72
N GLY A 118 -7.57 0.06 42.16
CA GLY A 118 -8.39 0.02 40.93
C GLY A 118 -7.58 -0.36 39.69
N GLY A 119 -7.38 -1.63 39.35
CA GLY A 119 -8.42 -2.64 39.21
C GLY A 119 -8.99 -2.56 37.78
N GLY A 120 -8.25 -3.13 36.82
CA GLY A 120 -8.64 -3.14 35.41
C GLY A 120 -7.53 -3.62 34.50
N ALA A 121 -7.17 -4.90 34.64
CA ALA A 121 -6.52 -5.64 33.57
C ALA A 121 -7.35 -5.56 32.28
N THR A 122 -6.70 -5.82 31.14
CA THR A 122 -7.27 -6.01 29.80
C THR A 122 -7.79 -4.77 29.05
N LYS A 123 -6.87 -3.91 28.59
CA LYS A 123 -6.97 -3.23 27.29
C LYS A 123 -5.70 -3.45 26.46
N VAL A 124 -5.13 -4.66 26.55
CA VAL A 124 -3.91 -5.05 25.82
C VAL A 124 -4.27 -5.93 24.61
N GLU A 125 -5.54 -6.33 24.46
CA GLU A 125 -6.02 -7.27 23.44
C GLU A 125 -7.10 -6.65 22.52
N GLU A 126 -7.01 -5.37 22.17
CA GLU A 126 -7.83 -4.80 21.10
C GLU A 126 -7.17 -3.58 20.45
N GLU A 127 -5.88 -3.69 20.14
CA GLU A 127 -5.21 -2.74 19.26
C GLU A 127 -4.49 -3.57 18.20
N VAL A 128 -5.27 -4.13 17.28
CA VAL A 128 -4.71 -4.65 16.03
C VAL A 128 -3.94 -3.49 15.42
N ASP A 129 -2.60 -3.62 15.34
CA ASP A 129 -1.73 -2.59 14.76
C ASP A 129 -2.35 -2.12 13.45
N ARG A 130 -2.64 -0.82 13.32
CA ARG A 130 -3.37 -0.24 12.17
C ARG A 130 -2.80 -0.77 10.85
N TRP A 131 -1.47 -0.79 10.74
CA TRP A 131 -0.78 -1.28 9.55
C TRP A 131 -0.86 -2.78 9.37
N ALA A 132 -0.92 -3.57 10.45
CA ALA A 132 -1.14 -5.02 10.36
C ALA A 132 -2.57 -5.36 9.90
N ALA A 133 -3.57 -4.56 10.28
CA ALA A 133 -4.92 -4.67 9.73
C ALA A 133 -4.91 -4.32 8.23
N GLU A 134 -4.18 -3.27 7.86
CA GLU A 134 -4.07 -2.83 6.47
C GLU A 134 -3.31 -3.82 5.58
N GLU A 135 -2.26 -4.48 6.07
CA GLU A 135 -1.59 -5.59 5.35
C GLU A 135 -2.60 -6.67 4.93
N LYS A 136 -3.51 -7.05 5.82
CA LYS A 136 -4.56 -8.04 5.51
C LYS A 136 -5.53 -7.54 4.44
N VAL A 137 -5.86 -6.24 4.45
CA VAL A 137 -6.69 -5.62 3.40
C VAL A 137 -6.00 -5.71 2.04
N ILE A 138 -4.69 -5.45 2.01
CA ILE A 138 -3.89 -5.51 0.78
C ILE A 138 -3.81 -6.95 0.28
N GLU A 139 -3.55 -7.93 1.14
CA GLU A 139 -3.52 -9.36 0.78
C GLU A 139 -4.85 -9.82 0.18
N GLU A 140 -5.96 -9.45 0.81
CA GLU A 140 -7.30 -9.76 0.30
C GLU A 140 -7.60 -9.10 -1.03
N ARG A 141 -7.19 -7.83 -1.22
CA ARG A 141 -7.33 -7.13 -2.50
C ARG A 141 -6.46 -7.77 -3.59
N GLN A 142 -5.19 -8.05 -3.31
CA GLN A 142 -4.30 -8.76 -4.24
C GLN A 142 -4.85 -10.13 -4.63
N ARG A 143 -5.51 -10.84 -3.70
CA ARG A 143 -6.18 -12.10 -4.00
C ARG A 143 -7.35 -11.92 -4.97
N ARG A 144 -8.21 -10.93 -4.74
CA ARG A 144 -9.39 -10.65 -5.59
C ARG A 144 -9.00 -10.19 -6.99
N VAL A 145 -7.98 -9.36 -7.06
CA VAL A 145 -7.53 -8.72 -8.29
C VAL A 145 -6.63 -9.65 -9.11
N ARG A 146 -6.19 -10.80 -8.56
CA ARG A 146 -5.33 -11.77 -9.24
C ARG A 146 -5.87 -12.16 -10.62
N GLU A 147 -7.14 -12.51 -10.72
CA GLU A 147 -7.79 -12.88 -11.98
C GLU A 147 -7.77 -11.72 -13.00
N LEU A 148 -7.81 -10.47 -12.51
CA LEU A 148 -7.70 -9.29 -13.37
C LEU A 148 -6.27 -9.06 -13.87
N LEU A 149 -5.25 -9.63 -13.23
CA LEU A 149 -3.82 -9.41 -13.51
C LEU A 149 -3.12 -10.61 -14.19
N GLU A 150 -3.80 -11.75 -14.37
CA GLU A 150 -3.17 -13.00 -14.84
C GLU A 150 -2.45 -12.90 -16.20
N ASP A 151 -2.89 -12.01 -17.11
CA ASP A 151 -2.21 -11.83 -18.40
C ASP A 151 -0.97 -10.91 -18.35
N LEU A 152 -0.68 -10.27 -17.20
CA LEU A 152 0.57 -9.52 -17.01
C LEU A 152 1.77 -10.41 -16.68
N LYS A 153 1.59 -11.72 -16.57
CA LYS A 153 2.72 -12.63 -16.31
C LYS A 153 3.72 -12.47 -17.46
N PRO A 154 4.95 -11.98 -17.21
CA PRO A 154 5.93 -11.86 -18.28
C PRO A 154 6.12 -13.25 -18.89
N PRO A 155 6.29 -13.36 -20.23
CA PRO A 155 6.58 -14.65 -20.84
C PRO A 155 7.77 -15.26 -20.10
N PRO A 156 7.76 -16.59 -19.84
CA PRO A 156 8.85 -17.22 -19.11
C PRO A 156 10.14 -16.82 -19.81
N ARG A 157 11.02 -16.11 -19.08
CA ARG A 157 12.36 -15.77 -19.56
C ARG A 157 13.07 -17.10 -19.77
N GLY A 158 12.99 -17.59 -21.01
CA GLY A 158 13.66 -18.80 -21.42
C GLY A 158 15.16 -18.66 -21.16
N ILE A 159 15.80 -19.80 -20.98
CA ILE A 159 17.23 -19.96 -20.66
C ILE A 159 18.16 -19.24 -21.68
N LEU A 160 17.59 -18.79 -22.81
CA LEU A 160 18.26 -18.05 -23.89
C LEU A 160 18.54 -16.57 -23.59
N SER A 161 17.91 -15.94 -22.59
CA SER A 161 18.21 -14.53 -22.24
C SER A 161 19.58 -14.35 -21.55
N PHE A 162 20.25 -15.43 -21.15
CA PHE A 162 21.58 -15.40 -20.55
C PHE A 162 22.74 -15.46 -21.56
N LEU A 163 22.46 -15.70 -22.86
CA LEU A 163 23.49 -15.83 -23.90
C LEU A 163 23.66 -14.58 -24.76
N GLN A 164 23.08 -13.44 -24.37
CA GLN A 164 23.11 -12.20 -25.15
C GLN A 164 23.81 -11.04 -24.40
N ALA A 165 24.73 -11.35 -23.50
CA ALA A 165 25.63 -10.39 -22.86
C ALA A 165 27.04 -10.52 -23.46
#